data_AF-A0A838QUM5-F1
#
_entry.id   AF-A0A838QUM5-F1
#
_cell.length_a   1.000
_cell.length_b   1.000
_cell.length_c   1.000
_cell.angle_alpha   90.00
_cell.angle_beta   90.00
_cell.angle_gamma   90.00
#
_symmetry.space_group_name_H-M   'P 1'
#
loop_
_entity.id
_entity.type
_entity.pdbx_description
1 polymer ?
#
loop_
_entity_poly.entity_id
_entity_poly.type
_entity_poly.pdbx_seq_one_letter_code
_entity_poly.pdbx_strand_id
1 'polypeptide(L)'
;MSRAGEAAGRRFMDPKDITGPSLLEALGPSVTALEQKWKSARVTWGEVNRLQRQHWDGDEAFRDDAPSLAVPGGPGWLGMIYVFNAQTGEESRRQYGTSGNSYVSVVEFAPRVRAASVVYFGQSGRPDSPHYFDQAPIYARGQFKPAWFHRDEVSANAVRRYRPGQR
;
A
#
# COMPACT_ATOMS: atom_id res chain seq x y z
N MET A 1 -33.73 12.20 -0.13
CA MET A 1 -32.87 13.21 0.53
C MET A 1 -31.65 12.49 1.05
N SER A 2 -30.57 12.43 0.26
CA SER A 2 -29.30 11.85 0.67
C SER A 2 -28.27 12.99 0.63
N ARG A 3 -27.71 13.34 1.80
CA ARG A 3 -26.56 14.24 1.86
C ARG A 3 -25.40 13.49 1.25
N ALA A 4 -25.08 13.79 0.00
CA ALA A 4 -23.78 13.51 -0.57
C ALA A 4 -22.75 14.10 0.39
N GLY A 5 -21.95 13.24 1.01
CA GLY A 5 -20.85 13.64 1.86
C GLY A 5 -19.96 14.57 1.06
N GLU A 6 -19.89 15.81 1.51
CA GLU A 6 -18.92 16.79 1.05
C GLU A 6 -17.54 16.21 1.35
N ALA A 7 -16.93 15.58 0.34
CA ALA A 7 -15.53 15.23 0.40
C ALA A 7 -14.80 16.56 0.59
N ALA A 8 -14.35 16.84 1.82
CA ALA A 8 -13.57 18.01 2.13
C ALA A 8 -12.42 18.08 1.12
N GLY A 9 -12.57 18.94 0.12
CA GLY A 9 -11.59 19.08 -0.95
C GLY A 9 -10.27 19.42 -0.29
N ARG A 10 -9.25 18.58 -0.50
CA ARG A 10 -7.90 18.84 0.00
C ARG A 10 -7.43 20.16 -0.61
N ARG A 11 -7.56 21.24 0.17
CA ARG A 11 -7.16 22.58 -0.25
C ARG A 11 -5.68 22.73 0.03
N PHE A 12 -4.87 22.56 -1.00
CA PHE A 12 -3.48 22.94 -0.94
C PHE A 12 -3.38 24.46 -0.77
N MET A 13 -2.44 24.93 0.05
CA MET A 13 -2.05 26.34 0.04
C MET A 13 -1.55 26.70 -1.36
N ASP A 14 -1.93 27.87 -1.86
CA ASP A 14 -1.30 28.43 -3.05
C ASP A 14 0.21 28.56 -2.77
N PRO A 15 1.10 28.12 -3.68
CA PRO A 15 2.55 28.20 -3.44
C PRO A 15 3.05 29.56 -2.97
N LYS A 16 2.41 30.66 -3.39
CA LYS A 16 2.79 32.02 -2.96
C LYS A 16 2.48 32.31 -1.48
N ASP A 17 1.54 31.57 -0.89
CA ASP A 17 1.08 31.71 0.48
C ASP A 17 1.87 30.79 1.44
N ILE A 18 2.76 29.95 0.91
CA ILE A 18 3.66 29.10 1.69
C ILE A 18 4.83 29.95 2.19
N THR A 19 4.73 30.40 3.44
CA THR A 19 5.72 31.24 4.11
C THR A 19 6.12 30.59 5.44
N GLY A 20 7.22 31.02 6.05
CA GLY A 20 7.62 30.55 7.38
C GLY A 20 6.49 30.66 8.42
N PRO A 21 5.83 31.83 8.56
CA PRO A 21 4.70 32.00 9.46
C PRO A 21 3.50 31.09 9.15
N SER A 22 3.08 30.98 7.89
CA SER A 22 1.91 30.14 7.54
C SER A 22 2.16 28.65 7.77
N LEU A 23 3.40 28.20 7.59
CA LEU A 23 3.82 26.83 7.95
C LEU A 23 3.77 26.60 9.47
N LEU A 24 4.22 27.58 10.27
CA LEU A 24 4.17 27.49 11.73
C LEU A 24 2.72 27.46 12.25
N GLU A 25 1.85 28.29 11.67
CA GLU A 25 0.41 28.30 11.96
C GLU A 25 -0.26 26.95 11.63
N ALA A 26 0.14 26.30 10.54
CA ALA A 26 -0.37 24.98 10.16
C ALA A 26 0.19 23.83 11.04
N LEU A 27 1.38 23.99 11.61
CA LEU A 27 2.04 22.97 12.42
C LEU A 27 1.32 22.71 13.75
N GLY A 28 0.90 23.78 14.46
CA GLY A 28 0.25 23.66 15.77
C GLY A 28 -1.01 22.77 15.78
N PRO A 29 -1.99 22.99 14.88
CA PRO A 29 -3.15 22.12 14.72
C PRO A 29 -2.77 20.68 14.34
N SER A 30 -1.75 20.50 13.50
CA SER A 30 -1.28 19.18 13.07
C SER A 30 -0.70 18.37 14.24
N VAL A 31 0.12 19.00 15.09
CA VAL A 31 0.67 18.38 16.31
C VAL A 31 -0.46 18.02 17.27
N THR A 32 -1.39 18.95 17.53
CA THR A 32 -2.57 18.71 18.37
C THR A 32 -3.39 17.53 17.88
N ALA A 33 -3.64 17.43 16.56
CA ALA A 33 -4.40 16.33 15.97
C ALA A 33 -3.70 14.97 16.18
N LEU A 34 -2.37 14.93 16.06
CA LEU A 34 -1.59 13.73 16.35
C LEU A 34 -1.66 13.35 17.83
N GLU A 35 -1.49 14.30 18.75
CA GLU A 35 -1.57 14.05 20.19
C GLU A 35 -2.96 13.57 20.62
N GLN A 36 -4.03 14.15 20.08
CA GLN A 36 -5.40 13.72 20.40
C GLN A 36 -5.66 12.28 19.94
N LYS A 37 -5.27 11.97 18.69
CA LYS A 37 -5.54 10.68 18.04
C LYS A 37 -4.63 9.55 18.52
N TRP A 38 -3.35 9.83 18.71
CA TRP A 38 -2.30 8.84 18.99
C TRP A 38 -1.69 8.95 20.38
N LYS A 39 -2.08 9.94 21.18
CA LYS A 39 -1.48 10.25 22.50
C LYS A 39 0.01 10.61 22.42
N SER A 40 0.51 10.90 21.21
CA SER A 40 1.88 11.29 20.95
C SER A 40 2.00 11.94 19.58
N ALA A 41 2.71 13.07 19.50
CA ALA A 41 3.12 13.68 18.23
C ALA A 41 4.23 12.88 17.52
N ARG A 42 4.85 11.90 18.21
CA ARG A 42 5.96 11.06 17.70
C ARG A 42 5.51 9.64 17.33
N VAL A 43 4.24 9.48 16.95
CA VAL A 43 3.72 8.19 16.47
C VAL A 43 4.55 7.67 15.30
N THR A 44 4.82 6.36 15.28
CA THR A 44 5.60 5.76 14.18
C THR A 44 4.75 5.68 12.92
N TRP A 45 5.34 5.96 11.76
CA TRP A 45 4.60 5.89 10.49
C TRP A 45 3.97 4.52 10.24
N GLY A 46 4.68 3.45 10.61
CA GLY A 46 4.18 2.08 10.46
C GLY A 46 2.99 1.75 11.36
N GLU A 47 2.74 2.52 12.43
CA GLU A 47 1.52 2.39 13.24
C GLU A 47 0.31 3.05 12.54
N VAL A 48 0.55 4.19 11.89
CA VAL A 48 -0.48 4.94 11.15
C VAL A 48 -0.81 4.25 9.83
N ASN A 49 0.19 3.90 9.02
CA ASN A 49 0.06 3.50 7.63
C ASN A 49 0.17 1.99 7.45
N ARG A 50 -0.97 1.35 7.18
CA ARG A 50 -1.10 -0.10 7.21
C ARG A 50 -1.62 -0.68 5.90
N LEU A 51 -1.25 -1.93 5.66
CA LEU A 51 -1.79 -2.78 4.62
C LEU A 51 -2.66 -3.85 5.26
N GLN A 52 -3.96 -3.81 4.98
CA GLN A 52 -4.92 -4.83 5.36
C GLN A 52 -5.56 -5.37 4.08
N ARG A 53 -5.67 -6.69 3.99
CA ARG A 53 -6.37 -7.32 2.87
C ARG A 53 -7.85 -7.31 3.16
N GLN A 54 -8.62 -6.64 2.31
CA GLN A 54 -10.05 -6.81 2.21
C GLN A 54 -10.37 -7.87 1.16
N HIS A 55 -11.50 -8.54 1.31
CA HIS A 55 -12.05 -9.36 0.25
C HIS A 55 -12.34 -8.50 -1.01
N TRP A 56 -12.30 -9.13 -2.19
CA TRP A 56 -12.34 -8.42 -3.48
C TRP A 56 -13.72 -7.83 -3.83
N ASP A 57 -14.77 -8.25 -3.11
CA ASP A 57 -16.12 -7.69 -3.20
C ASP A 57 -16.19 -6.26 -2.65
N GLY A 58 -15.22 -5.84 -1.82
CA GLY A 58 -15.04 -4.46 -1.40
C GLY A 58 -15.98 -4.00 -0.28
N ASP A 59 -16.81 -4.90 0.26
CA ASP A 59 -17.79 -4.59 1.30
C ASP A 59 -17.22 -4.67 2.73
N GLU A 60 -16.02 -5.26 2.89
CA GLU A 60 -15.40 -5.43 4.20
C GLU A 60 -14.79 -4.10 4.68
N ALA A 61 -15.27 -3.54 5.79
CA ALA A 61 -14.68 -2.34 6.37
C ALA A 61 -13.29 -2.61 6.97
N PHE A 62 -12.40 -1.61 6.91
CA PHE A 62 -11.11 -1.69 7.58
C PHE A 62 -11.23 -1.67 9.10
N ARG A 63 -10.42 -2.47 9.79
CA ARG A 63 -10.45 -2.59 11.25
C ARG A 63 -9.05 -2.61 11.88
N ASP A 64 -8.89 -1.85 12.95
CA ASP A 64 -7.63 -1.75 13.71
C ASP A 64 -7.21 -3.03 14.44
N ASP A 65 -8.16 -3.90 14.76
CA ASP A 65 -7.91 -5.17 15.43
C ASP A 65 -7.65 -6.34 14.46
N ALA A 66 -7.91 -6.15 13.17
CA ALA A 66 -7.63 -7.15 12.15
C ALA A 66 -6.14 -7.16 11.74
N PRO A 67 -5.61 -8.30 11.27
CA PRO A 67 -4.23 -8.41 10.81
C PRO A 67 -3.89 -7.37 9.74
N SER A 68 -2.74 -6.73 9.90
CA SER A 68 -2.24 -5.76 8.93
C SER A 68 -0.72 -5.65 8.98
N LEU A 69 -0.10 -5.11 7.93
CA LEU A 69 1.34 -4.89 7.82
C LEU A 69 1.67 -3.40 7.79
N ALA A 70 2.76 -2.98 8.43
CA ALA A 70 3.28 -1.61 8.27
C ALA A 70 3.82 -1.43 6.84
N VAL A 71 3.51 -0.32 6.18
CA VAL A 71 4.06 -0.01 4.85
C VAL A 71 4.77 1.36 4.89
N PRO A 72 6.04 1.45 4.44
CA PRO A 72 6.79 2.72 4.46
C PRO A 72 6.37 3.69 3.33
N GLY A 73 5.65 3.22 2.31
CA GLY A 73 5.12 4.04 1.23
C GLY A 73 4.16 5.13 1.72
N GLY A 74 3.80 6.03 0.80
CA GLY A 74 2.92 7.16 1.09
C GLY A 74 2.28 7.74 -0.17
N PRO A 75 1.48 8.81 -0.05
CA PRO A 75 0.73 9.32 -1.17
C PRO A 75 1.65 9.97 -2.22
N GLY A 76 1.39 9.68 -3.50
CA GLY A 76 2.27 10.13 -4.60
C GLY A 76 2.37 11.65 -4.74
N TRP A 77 1.31 12.39 -4.38
CA TRP A 77 1.30 13.86 -4.45
C TRP A 77 2.25 14.54 -3.44
N LEU A 78 2.77 13.80 -2.44
CA LEU A 78 3.86 14.26 -1.57
C LEU A 78 5.26 14.01 -2.17
N GLY A 79 5.36 13.58 -3.43
CA GLY A 79 6.62 13.21 -4.08
C GLY A 79 7.10 11.79 -3.76
N MET A 80 6.23 10.95 -3.20
CA MET A 80 6.56 9.55 -2.88
C MET A 80 6.66 8.71 -4.16
N ILE A 81 7.82 8.09 -4.38
CA ILE A 81 8.02 7.10 -5.46
C ILE A 81 7.35 5.77 -5.08
N TYR A 82 7.47 5.37 -3.82
CA TYR A 82 6.73 4.23 -3.29
C TYR A 82 5.28 4.64 -2.98
N VAL A 83 4.49 4.78 -4.04
CA VAL A 83 3.10 5.25 -3.94
C VAL A 83 2.25 4.22 -3.22
N PHE A 84 1.70 4.65 -2.09
CA PHE A 84 0.76 3.95 -1.24
C PHE A 84 -0.27 4.97 -0.75
N ASN A 85 -1.38 5.08 -1.47
CA ASN A 85 -2.47 5.96 -1.10
C ASN A 85 -3.35 5.23 -0.11
N ALA A 86 -3.46 5.78 1.10
CA ALA A 86 -4.25 5.21 2.17
C ALA A 86 -5.45 6.09 2.52
N GLN A 87 -6.48 5.45 3.08
CA GLN A 87 -7.67 6.11 3.62
C GLN A 87 -7.86 5.67 5.07
N THR A 88 -8.34 6.58 5.92
CA THR A 88 -8.76 6.25 7.28
C THR A 88 -10.15 5.61 7.20
N GLY A 89 -10.31 4.39 7.71
CA GLY A 89 -11.63 3.78 7.84
C GLY A 89 -12.51 4.55 8.84
N GLU A 90 -13.84 4.45 8.73
CA GLU A 90 -14.79 5.28 9.50
C GLU A 90 -14.53 5.27 11.02
N GLU A 91 -14.22 4.10 11.59
CA GLU A 91 -13.94 3.93 13.03
C GLU A 91 -12.46 3.65 13.33
N SER A 92 -11.59 3.84 12.34
CA SER A 92 -10.19 3.47 12.43
C SER A 92 -9.30 4.63 12.87
N ARG A 93 -8.36 4.37 13.77
CA ARG A 93 -7.25 5.30 14.01
C ARG A 93 -6.21 5.20 12.91
N ARG A 94 -6.02 4.02 12.34
CA ARG A 94 -5.05 3.78 11.26
C ARG A 94 -5.62 4.17 9.90
N GLN A 95 -4.74 4.28 8.93
CA GLN A 95 -5.10 4.38 7.51
C GLN A 95 -4.64 3.14 6.77
N TYR A 96 -5.43 2.73 5.78
CA TYR A 96 -5.21 1.51 5.02
C TYR A 96 -5.07 1.80 3.54
N GLY A 97 -4.10 1.14 2.89
CA GLY A 97 -3.81 1.34 1.48
C GLY A 97 -4.93 0.88 0.56
N THR A 98 -5.45 1.79 -0.26
CA THR A 98 -6.54 1.54 -1.21
C THR A 98 -6.10 1.66 -2.67
N SER A 99 -4.98 2.33 -2.95
CA SER A 99 -4.41 2.41 -4.30
C SER A 99 -2.91 2.74 -4.28
N GLY A 100 -2.25 2.66 -5.43
CA GLY A 100 -0.83 2.94 -5.59
C GLY A 100 -0.14 1.79 -6.31
N ASN A 101 1.07 1.44 -5.85
CA ASN A 101 1.87 0.37 -6.43
C ASN A 101 1.18 -0.99 -6.25
N SER A 102 0.61 -1.52 -7.33
CA SER A 102 -0.07 -2.82 -7.38
C SER A 102 0.86 -3.96 -7.80
N TYR A 103 1.66 -3.71 -8.84
CA TYR A 103 2.73 -4.58 -9.33
C TYR A 103 3.96 -3.71 -9.60
N VAL A 104 5.11 -4.14 -9.10
CA VAL A 104 6.38 -3.44 -9.32
C VAL A 104 7.38 -4.45 -9.86
N SER A 105 8.13 -4.06 -10.88
CA SER A 105 9.18 -4.88 -11.48
C SER A 105 10.40 -4.04 -11.81
N VAL A 106 11.58 -4.64 -11.64
CA VAL A 106 12.85 -4.12 -12.13
C VAL A 106 13.42 -5.15 -13.09
N VAL A 107 13.87 -4.69 -14.25
CA VAL A 107 14.38 -5.55 -15.33
C VAL A 107 15.74 -5.04 -15.77
N GLU A 108 16.73 -5.93 -15.76
CA GLU A 108 18.07 -5.70 -16.27
C GLU A 108 18.20 -6.37 -17.65
N PHE A 109 18.45 -5.56 -18.68
CA PHE A 109 18.61 -5.99 -20.08
C PHE A 109 20.05 -6.44 -20.39
N ALA A 110 20.60 -7.34 -19.57
CA ALA A 110 21.86 -8.02 -19.85
C ALA A 110 21.69 -9.08 -20.96
N PRO A 111 22.77 -9.65 -21.55
CA PRO A 111 22.68 -10.73 -22.53
C PRO A 111 21.80 -11.91 -22.07
N ARG A 112 21.76 -12.17 -20.76
CA ARG A 112 20.75 -13.00 -20.11
C ARG A 112 19.91 -12.11 -19.19
N VAL A 113 18.66 -11.82 -19.59
CA VAL A 113 17.72 -10.96 -18.85
C VAL A 113 17.60 -11.42 -17.40
N ARG A 114 17.63 -10.46 -16.47
CA ARG A 114 17.32 -10.67 -15.06
C ARG A 114 16.16 -9.77 -14.66
N ALA A 115 15.21 -10.30 -13.90
CA ALA A 115 14.07 -9.54 -13.44
C ALA A 115 13.72 -9.89 -11.99
N ALA A 116 13.24 -8.89 -11.26
CA ALA A 116 12.69 -9.02 -9.93
C ALA A 116 11.35 -8.29 -9.87
N SER A 117 10.37 -8.84 -9.17
CA SER A 117 9.04 -8.26 -9.07
C SER A 117 8.39 -8.51 -7.71
N VAL A 118 7.34 -7.75 -7.44
CA VAL A 118 6.46 -7.97 -6.28
C VAL A 118 5.05 -7.55 -6.64
N VAL A 119 4.07 -8.30 -6.14
CA VAL A 119 2.64 -7.98 -6.20
C VAL A 119 2.18 -7.55 -4.81
N TYR A 120 1.37 -6.49 -4.75
CA TYR A 120 0.87 -5.86 -3.53
C TYR A 120 0.36 -6.84 -2.46
N PHE A 121 -0.38 -7.87 -2.89
CA PHE A 121 -0.88 -8.91 -2.00
C PHE A 121 -0.34 -10.30 -2.33
N GLY A 122 -0.64 -10.79 -3.53
CA GLY A 122 -0.43 -12.17 -3.95
C GLY A 122 -1.14 -12.40 -5.29
N GLN A 123 -0.95 -13.57 -5.89
CA GLN A 123 -1.48 -13.89 -7.23
C GLN A 123 -2.90 -14.47 -7.21
N SER A 124 -3.60 -14.43 -6.08
CA SER A 124 -4.96 -14.95 -5.97
C SER A 124 -5.89 -14.04 -5.18
N GLY A 125 -7.11 -13.91 -5.69
CA GLY A 125 -8.23 -13.28 -4.99
C GLY A 125 -8.90 -14.19 -3.96
N ARG A 126 -8.62 -15.50 -3.96
CA ARG A 126 -9.34 -16.47 -3.13
C ARG A 126 -8.73 -16.56 -1.73
N PRO A 127 -9.53 -16.44 -0.64
CA PRO A 127 -9.02 -16.52 0.73
C PRO A 127 -8.35 -17.85 1.10
N ASP A 128 -8.74 -18.94 0.44
CA ASP A 128 -8.19 -20.29 0.66
C ASP A 128 -6.87 -20.56 -0.09
N SER A 129 -6.46 -19.63 -0.96
CA SER A 129 -5.24 -19.79 -1.76
C SER A 129 -3.98 -19.45 -0.95
N PRO A 130 -2.91 -20.26 -1.04
CA PRO A 130 -1.62 -19.88 -0.46
C PRO A 130 -1.06 -18.59 -1.09
N HIS A 131 -1.53 -18.21 -2.28
CA HIS A 131 -1.14 -16.99 -2.98
C HIS A 131 -2.10 -15.82 -2.74
N TYR A 132 -2.90 -15.87 -1.67
CA TYR A 132 -3.80 -14.77 -1.30
C TYR A 132 -3.02 -13.55 -0.83
N PHE A 133 -2.12 -13.70 0.15
CA PHE A 133 -1.42 -12.60 0.82
C PHE A 133 0.09 -12.88 1.03
N ASP A 134 0.65 -13.82 0.27
CA ASP A 134 2.03 -14.32 0.43
C ASP A 134 3.12 -13.30 0.03
N GLN A 135 2.80 -12.36 -0.86
CA GLN A 135 3.74 -11.32 -1.28
C GLN A 135 3.60 -10.02 -0.49
N ALA A 136 2.51 -9.80 0.22
CA ALA A 136 2.29 -8.59 1.01
C ALA A 136 3.42 -8.32 2.04
N PRO A 137 3.98 -9.33 2.74
CA PRO A 137 5.14 -9.11 3.61
C PRO A 137 6.41 -8.69 2.85
N ILE A 138 6.62 -9.20 1.63
CA ILE A 138 7.75 -8.84 0.77
C ILE A 138 7.60 -7.39 0.32
N TYR A 139 6.40 -7.03 -0.15
CA TYR A 139 6.01 -5.68 -0.52
C TYR A 139 6.20 -4.69 0.64
N ALA A 140 5.66 -5.00 1.82
CA ALA A 140 5.75 -4.16 3.02
C ALA A 140 7.20 -3.85 3.43
N ARG A 141 8.14 -4.77 3.16
CA ARG A 141 9.58 -4.59 3.40
C ARG A 141 10.33 -3.87 2.27
N GLY A 142 9.65 -3.49 1.18
CA GLY A 142 10.28 -2.90 0.00
C GLY A 142 11.20 -3.87 -0.73
N GLN A 143 10.94 -5.17 -0.61
CA GLN A 143 11.75 -6.22 -1.21
C GLN A 143 11.10 -6.71 -2.51
N PHE A 144 11.89 -7.42 -3.31
CA PHE A 144 11.42 -8.08 -4.52
C PHE A 144 11.66 -9.58 -4.39
N LYS A 145 10.75 -10.36 -4.98
CA LYS A 145 11.04 -11.76 -5.32
C LYS A 145 11.60 -11.81 -6.74
N PRO A 146 12.29 -12.88 -7.12
CA PRO A 146 12.68 -13.04 -8.51
C PRO A 146 11.47 -13.18 -9.45
N ALA A 147 11.67 -12.73 -10.69
CA ALA A 147 10.73 -12.91 -11.78
C ALA A 147 11.40 -13.75 -12.87
N TRP A 148 11.19 -15.07 -12.79
CA TRP A 148 11.79 -16.06 -13.69
C TRP A 148 11.38 -15.80 -15.14
N PHE A 149 12.37 -15.52 -15.98
CA PHE A 149 12.15 -15.16 -17.38
C PHE A 149 12.56 -16.30 -18.31
N HIS A 150 13.64 -17.01 -18.00
CA HIS A 150 14.15 -18.08 -18.85
C HIS A 150 13.46 -19.41 -18.56
N ARG A 151 13.32 -20.23 -19.60
CA ARG A 151 12.58 -21.51 -19.53
C ARG A 151 13.15 -22.46 -18.49
N ASP A 152 14.47 -22.51 -18.36
CA ASP A 152 15.19 -23.29 -17.35
C ASP A 152 14.82 -22.83 -15.93
N GLU A 153 14.83 -21.52 -15.66
CA GLU A 153 14.45 -20.92 -14.37
C GLU A 153 12.99 -21.21 -14.03
N VAL A 154 12.09 -21.01 -14.98
CA VAL A 154 10.65 -21.31 -14.82
C VAL A 154 10.45 -22.81 -14.55
N SER A 155 11.14 -23.67 -15.29
CA SER A 155 10.98 -25.13 -15.15
C SER A 155 11.51 -25.64 -13.81
N ALA A 156 12.61 -25.08 -13.31
CA ALA A 156 13.21 -25.44 -12.02
C ALA A 156 12.37 -24.97 -10.81
N ASN A 157 11.61 -23.89 -10.96
CA ASN A 157 10.80 -23.30 -9.88
C ASN A 157 9.29 -23.55 -10.02
N ALA A 158 8.85 -24.37 -10.98
CA ALA A 158 7.44 -24.63 -11.21
C ALA A 158 6.83 -25.51 -10.10
N VAL A 159 5.84 -24.99 -9.38
CA VAL A 159 5.06 -25.75 -8.38
C VAL A 159 3.99 -26.63 -9.03
N ARG A 160 3.38 -26.17 -10.14
CA ARG A 160 2.40 -26.91 -10.93
C ARG A 160 2.68 -26.70 -12.42
N ARG A 161 2.55 -27.78 -13.19
CA ARG A 161 2.54 -27.74 -14.65
C ARG A 161 1.16 -28.21 -15.10
N TYR A 162 0.55 -27.51 -16.05
CA TYR A 162 -0.73 -27.91 -16.62
C TYR A 162 -0.62 -27.97 -18.14
N ARG A 163 -1.48 -28.78 -18.75
CA ARG A 163 -1.74 -28.74 -20.19
C ARG A 163 -3.23 -28.47 -20.37
N PRO A 164 -3.63 -27.50 -21.20
CA PRO A 164 -5.05 -27.28 -21.50
C PRO A 164 -5.73 -28.61 -21.89
N GLY A 165 -6.87 -28.92 -21.26
CA GLY A 165 -7.58 -30.19 -21.45
C GLY A 165 -7.16 -31.33 -20.49
N GLN A 166 -6.11 -31.14 -19.70
CA GLN A 166 -5.74 -32.04 -18.60
C GLN A 166 -5.95 -31.28 -17.28
N ARG A 167 -6.62 -31.92 -16.31
CA ARG A 167 -6.86 -31.32 -14.98
C ARG A 167 -5.55 -31.02 -14.25
#